data_AF-A0A7T7VUE2-F1
#
_entry.id   AF-A0A7T7VUE2-F1
#
_cell.length_a   1.000
_cell.length_b   1.000
_cell.length_c   1.000
_cell.angle_alpha   90.00
_cell.angle_beta   90.00
_cell.angle_gamma   90.00
#
_symmetry.space_group_name_H-M   'P 1'
#
loop_
_entity.id
_entity.type
_entity.pdbx_description
1 polymer ?
#
loop_
_entity_poly.entity_id
_entity_poly.type
_entity_poly.pdbx_seq_one_letter_code
_entity_poly.pdbx_strand_id
1 'polypeptide(L)' 'MSFDYHREMTEAVSQAPSSDPNDLVWIMNDYHRARYRHFLEFEMGVEVDDSESFGIPIETGEPSDGRPFQLIQKYRSQS' A
#
# COMPACT_ATOMS: atom_id res chain seq x y z
N MET A 1 12.96 -11.82 10.56
CA MET A 1 12.84 -11.52 9.12
C MET A 1 12.01 -10.26 8.98
N SER A 2 12.47 -9.30 8.19
CA SER A 2 11.66 -8.13 7.83
C SER A 2 10.51 -8.57 6.93
N PHE A 3 9.39 -7.85 6.97
CA PHE A 3 8.26 -8.13 6.07
C PHE A 3 8.60 -7.53 4.70
N ASP A 4 8.52 -8.33 3.64
CA ASP A 4 8.85 -7.88 2.29
C ASP A 4 7.65 -7.16 1.66
N TYR A 5 7.56 -5.85 1.92
CA TYR A 5 6.48 -5.02 1.40
C TYR A 5 6.44 -4.98 -0.13
N HIS A 6 7.62 -4.97 -0.78
CA HIS A 6 7.68 -4.87 -2.23
C HIS A 6 7.03 -6.09 -2.91
N ARG A 7 7.39 -7.29 -2.45
CA ARG A 7 6.82 -8.53 -2.99
C ARG A 7 5.31 -8.61 -2.74
N GLU A 8 4.88 -8.37 -1.51
CA GLU A 8 3.47 -8.52 -1.11
C GLU A 8 2.57 -7.47 -1.79
N MET A 9 3.04 -6.22 -1.92
CA MET A 9 2.30 -5.18 -2.63
C MET A 9 2.25 -5.45 -4.13
N THR A 10 3.32 -5.96 -4.74
CA THR A 10 3.33 -6.39 -6.14
C THR A 10 2.27 -7.47 -6.39
N GLU A 11 2.20 -8.46 -5.50
CA GLU A 11 1.20 -9.53 -5.58
C GLU A 11 -0.23 -8.96 -5.47
N ALA A 12 -0.49 -8.08 -4.50
CA ALA A 12 -1.79 -7.46 -4.34
C ALA A 12 -2.22 -6.62 -5.56
N VAL A 13 -1.31 -5.86 -6.17
CA VAL A 13 -1.59 -5.13 -7.43
C VAL A 13 -1.88 -6.10 -8.58
N SER A 14 -1.14 -7.20 -8.69
CA SER A 14 -1.36 -8.20 -9.76
C SER A 14 -2.72 -8.91 -9.68
N GLN A 15 -3.30 -8.97 -8.48
CA GLN A 15 -4.59 -9.60 -8.20
C GLN A 15 -5.73 -8.56 -8.11
N ALA A 16 -5.43 -7.27 -8.26
CA ALA A 16 -6.41 -6.20 -8.09
C ALA A 16 -7.53 -6.31 -9.14
N PRO A 17 -8.80 -6.06 -8.75
CA PRO A 17 -9.93 -6.13 -9.68
C PRO A 17 -9.96 -4.99 -10.70
N SER A 18 -9.24 -3.88 -10.44
CA SER A 18 -9.11 -2.73 -11.34
C SER A 18 -7.70 -2.68 -11.93
N SER A 19 -7.60 -2.45 -13.24
CA SER A 19 -6.32 -2.15 -13.90
C SER A 19 -5.97 -0.65 -13.89
N ASP A 20 -6.86 0.22 -13.40
CA ASP A 20 -6.59 1.64 -13.25
C ASP A 20 -6.14 1.95 -11.80
N PRO A 21 -4.87 2.36 -11.58
CA PRO A 21 -4.36 2.77 -10.27
C PRO A 21 -5.18 3.89 -9.61
N ASN A 22 -5.84 4.74 -10.40
CA ASN A 22 -6.63 5.84 -9.85
C ASN A 22 -7.88 5.36 -9.10
N ASP A 23 -8.42 4.20 -9.50
CA ASP A 23 -9.57 3.56 -8.85
C ASP A 23 -9.14 2.75 -7.61
N LEU A 24 -7.85 2.74 -7.23
CA LEU A 24 -7.31 1.97 -6.11
C LEU A 24 -6.76 2.88 -5.01
N VAL A 25 -6.73 2.36 -3.78
CA VAL A 25 -6.07 2.99 -2.63
C VAL A 25 -5.52 1.92 -1.68
N TRP A 26 -4.33 2.17 -1.15
CA TRP A 26 -3.76 1.37 -0.07
C TRP A 26 -4.26 1.89 1.28
N ILE A 27 -4.74 0.99 2.13
CA ILE A 27 -5.06 1.28 3.53
C ILE A 27 -3.93 0.76 4.40
N MET A 28 -3.34 1.63 5.22
CA MET A 28 -2.25 1.28 6.12
C MET A 28 -2.32 2.13 7.39
N ASN A 29 -2.20 1.53 8.58
CA ASN A 29 -2.16 2.30 9.82
C ASN A 29 -0.76 2.90 10.05
N ASP A 30 -0.64 3.85 10.98
CA ASP A 30 0.62 4.57 11.23
C ASP A 30 1.77 3.64 11.64
N TYR A 31 1.48 2.55 12.35
CA TYR A 31 2.48 1.56 12.75
C TYR A 31 3.07 0.85 11.52
N HIS A 32 2.22 0.37 10.62
CA HIS A 32 2.66 -0.27 9.40
C HIS A 32 3.31 0.72 8.42
N ARG A 33 2.83 1.97 8.41
CA ARG A 33 3.42 3.06 7.61
C ARG A 33 4.86 3.37 8.03
N ALA A 34 5.12 3.43 9.33
CA ALA A 34 6.49 3.57 9.84
C ALA A 34 7.40 2.39 9.45
N ARG A 35 6.87 1.16 9.48
CA ARG A 35 7.63 -0.03 9.06
C ARG A 35 7.86 -0.08 7.55
N TYR A 36 6.91 0.39 6.76
CA TYR A 36 7.05 0.49 5.32
C TYR A 36 8.12 1.52 4.95
N ARG A 37 8.12 2.70 5.58
CA ARG A 37 9.19 3.69 5.43
C ARG A 37 10.57 3.11 5.74
N HIS A 38 10.69 2.38 6.85
CA HIS A 38 11.94 1.73 7.22
C HIS A 38 12.37 0.70 6.17
N PHE A 39 11.44 -0.07 5.61
CA PHE A 39 11.73 -1.00 4.52
C PHE A 39 12.24 -0.26 3.25
N LEU A 40 11.59 0.84 2.85
CA LEU A 40 12.03 1.64 1.70
C LEU A 40 13.44 2.20 1.89
N GLU A 41 13.71 2.76 3.07
CA GLU A 41 14.99 3.41 3.38
C GLU A 41 16.14 2.39 3.47
N PHE A 42 15.95 1.31 4.24
CA PHE A 42 17.07 0.46 4.64
C PHE A 42 17.20 -0.83 3.85
N GLU A 43 16.09 -1.38 3.32
CA GLU A 43 16.11 -2.63 2.56
C GLU A 43 16.18 -2.36 1.05
N MET A 44 15.42 -1.38 0.57
CA MET A 44 15.37 -1.02 -0.86
C MET A 44 16.37 0.09 -1.23
N GLY A 45 16.79 0.91 -0.27
CA GLY A 45 17.68 2.05 -0.51
C GLY A 45 17.07 3.12 -1.42
N VAL A 46 15.74 3.29 -1.39
CA VAL A 46 15.00 4.24 -2.21
C VAL A 46 14.54 5.45 -1.38
N GLU A 47 14.13 6.52 -2.06
CA GLU A 47 13.53 7.67 -1.41
C GLU A 47 12.29 7.25 -0.61
N VAL A 48 12.19 7.76 0.61
CA VAL A 48 11.09 7.45 1.54
C VAL A 48 9.87 8.27 1.14
N ASP A 49 9.16 7.77 0.14
CA ASP A 49 7.81 8.23 -0.17
C ASP A 49 6.81 7.19 0.33
N ASP A 50 6.12 7.52 1.42
CA ASP A 50 5.03 6.74 1.96
C ASP A 50 3.66 7.35 1.65
N SER A 51 3.59 8.32 0.72
CA SER A 51 2.33 8.90 0.24
C SER A 51 1.67 8.03 -0.83
N GLU A 52 2.46 7.23 -1.56
CA GLU A 52 2.00 6.28 -2.57
C GLU A 52 2.90 5.04 -2.68
N SER A 53 2.40 4.02 -3.37
CA SER A 53 3.17 2.86 -3.80
C SER A 53 2.59 2.32 -5.09
N PHE A 54 3.44 2.06 -6.11
CA PHE A 54 3.02 1.69 -7.47
C PHE A 54 2.10 2.72 -8.15
N GLY A 55 2.24 4.01 -7.83
CA GLY A 55 1.35 5.08 -8.31
C GLY A 55 -0.07 5.03 -7.73
N ILE A 56 -0.26 4.26 -6.65
CA ILE A 56 -1.52 4.14 -5.91
C ILE A 56 -1.34 4.84 -4.56
N PRO A 57 -2.23 5.78 -4.19
CA PRO A 57 -2.10 6.52 -2.93
C PRO A 57 -2.24 5.63 -1.70
N ILE A 58 -1.57 6.02 -0.61
CA ILE A 58 -1.67 5.39 0.71
C ILE A 58 -2.47 6.29 1.66
N GLU A 59 -3.64 5.79 2.08
CA GLU A 59 -4.49 6.40 3.09
C GLU A 59 -4.28 5.76 4.47
N THR A 60 -4.31 6.59 5.50
CA THR A 60 -4.24 6.11 6.88
C THR A 60 -5.57 5.48 7.29
N GLY A 61 -5.53 4.20 7.66
CA GLY A 61 -6.69 3.44 8.14
C GLY A 61 -6.29 2.05 8.62
N GLU A 62 -7.23 1.31 9.20
CA GLU A 62 -6.97 -0.05 9.69
C GLU A 62 -7.29 -1.10 8.61
N PRO A 63 -6.31 -1.91 8.16
CA PRO A 63 -6.56 -3.04 7.25
C PRO A 63 -7.55 -4.04 7.85
N SER A 64 -8.58 -4.44 7.11
CA SER A 64 -9.66 -5.29 7.66
C SER A 64 -9.28 -6.77 7.85
N ASP A 65 -8.20 -7.21 7.21
CA ASP A 65 -7.74 -8.61 7.18
C ASP A 65 -6.58 -8.88 8.17
N GLY A 66 -6.21 -7.89 8.98
CA GLY A 66 -5.12 -7.98 9.95
C GLY A 66 -3.72 -8.01 9.32
N ARG A 67 -3.60 -7.76 8.00
CA ARG A 67 -2.33 -7.64 7.31
C ARG A 67 -1.74 -6.23 7.49
N PRO A 68 -0.45 -6.02 7.18
CA PRO A 68 0.17 -4.71 7.26
C PRO A 68 -0.47 -3.63 6.39
N PHE A 69 -1.14 -4.02 5.31
CA PHE A 69 -1.86 -3.12 4.41
C PHE A 69 -3.00 -3.87 3.72
N GLN A 70 -3.90 -3.11 3.11
CA GLN A 70 -4.96 -3.63 2.27
C GLN A 70 -5.10 -2.79 1.01
N LEU A 71 -5.21 -3.43 -0.16
CA LEU A 71 -5.59 -2.76 -1.40
C LEU A 71 -7.10 -2.78 -1.56
N ILE A 72 -7.73 -1.63 -1.69
CA ILE A 72 -9.17 -1.54 -1.93
C ILE A 72 -9.46 -0.73 -3.20
N GLN A 73 -10.59 -1.00 -3.83
CA GLN A 73 -11.13 -0.14 -4.86
C GLN A 73 -11.80 1.07 -4.19
N LYS A 74 -11.45 2.28 -4.62
CA LYS A 74 -12.15 3.49 -4.20
C LYS A 74 -13.60 3.36 -4.59
N TYR A 75 -14.51 3.64 -3.65
CA TYR A 75 -15.91 3.83 -4.01
C TYR A 75 -15.96 5.02 -4.97
N ARG A 76 -16.27 4.78 -6.25
CA ARG A 76 -16.73 5.87 -7.12
C ARG A 76 -18.00 6.39 -6.48
N SER A 77 -17.91 7.48 -5.73
CA SER A 77 -19.07 8.31 -5.47
C SER A 77 -19.61 8.69 -6.85
N GLN A 78 -20.70 8.04 -7.27
CA GLN A 78 -21.47 8.52 -8.41
C GLN A 78 -22.04 9.87 -7.98
N SER A 79 -21.36 10.94 -8.38
CA SER A 79 -21.87 12.30 -8.37
C SER A 79 -22.64 12.56 -9.66
#